data_AF-A0A3P8BRP5-F1
#
_entry.id   AF-A0A3P8BRP5-F1
#
_cell.length_a   1.000
_cell.length_b   1.000
_cell.length_c   1.000
_cell.angle_alpha   90.00
_cell.angle_beta   90.00
_cell.angle_gamma   90.00
#
_symmetry.space_group_name_H-M   'P 1'
#
loop_
_entity.id
_entity.type
_entity.pdbx_description
1 polymer ?
#
loop_
_entity_poly.entity_id
_entity_poly.type
_entity_poly.pdbx_seq_one_letter_code
_entity_poly.pdbx_strand_id
1 'polypeptide(L)'
;MFYAICCVFSVGSQFHRTKTIDNDLNPVWNEYFEFIVDQADGQKLRIELFDYDKTSSDEELGRLTIDLDNVRTKKNLDSWFPLDACKHGDIHIQAAWMNLSSSPQDLTYQEYGTSWFNTNKPMHSALLMIFIDSVSDLPVSLGRDSQQTPTKIRTVNPLFQSKILFFVRHPEGQELKFEAIDDTTKRCIGELILPLKTILREPNMEFFEQTVPLTQGVHQSSMVVTARIRALVTDQQKKNSISSDNKQSIYGND
;
A
#
# COMPACT_ATOMS: atom_id res chain seq x y z
N MET A 1 38.05 -0.74 8.87
CA MET A 1 36.68 -1.28 9.01
C MET A 1 35.90 -0.72 7.83
N PHE A 2 35.40 -1.59 6.96
CA PHE A 2 34.52 -1.17 5.88
C PHE A 2 33.12 -1.21 6.48
N TYR A 3 32.44 -0.07 6.59
CA TYR A 3 31.07 0.00 7.09
C TYR A 3 30.12 -0.22 5.93
N ALA A 4 29.03 -0.93 6.13
CA ALA A 4 28.06 -1.23 5.09
C ALA A 4 26.66 -0.98 5.66
N ILE A 5 26.21 0.27 5.62
CA ILE A 5 25.06 0.70 6.41
C ILE A 5 23.76 0.46 5.63
N CYS A 6 22.77 -0.09 6.32
CA CYS A 6 21.40 -0.19 5.83
C CYS A 6 20.39 0.16 6.93
N CYS A 7 19.18 0.55 6.53
CA CYS A 7 18.07 0.81 7.44
C CYS A 7 16.95 -0.20 7.21
N VAL A 8 16.36 -0.70 8.28
CA VAL A 8 15.13 -1.50 8.27
C VAL A 8 14.00 -0.65 8.87
N PHE A 9 12.93 -0.47 8.11
CA PHE A 9 11.73 0.25 8.49
C PHE A 9 10.61 -0.75 8.79
N SER A 10 9.89 -0.58 9.89
CA SER A 10 8.76 -1.45 10.22
C SER A 10 7.55 -0.72 10.79
N VAL A 11 6.36 -1.17 10.37
CA VAL A 11 5.05 -0.72 10.84
C VAL A 11 4.14 -1.94 11.00
N GLY A 12 3.90 -2.36 12.25
CA GLY A 12 3.19 -3.61 12.52
C GLY A 12 3.94 -4.82 11.96
N SER A 13 3.34 -5.55 11.03
CA SER A 13 3.92 -6.70 10.33
C SER A 13 4.59 -6.36 8.99
N GLN A 14 4.58 -5.09 8.58
CA GLN A 14 5.21 -4.64 7.33
C GLN A 14 6.66 -4.23 7.60
N PHE A 15 7.58 -4.71 6.76
CA PHE A 15 9.01 -4.43 6.84
C PHE A 15 9.54 -4.04 5.47
N HIS A 16 10.37 -3.01 5.43
CA HIS A 16 11.12 -2.59 4.25
C HIS A 16 12.57 -2.34 4.61
N ARG A 17 13.49 -2.62 3.69
CA ARG A 17 14.93 -2.42 3.90
C ARG A 17 15.49 -1.56 2.77
N THR A 18 16.33 -0.59 3.12
CA THR A 18 17.06 0.19 2.12
C THR A 18 18.14 -0.65 1.45
N LYS A 19 18.71 -0.12 0.36
CA LYS A 19 20.01 -0.60 -0.12
C LYS A 19 21.07 -0.44 0.96
N THR A 20 22.07 -1.31 0.90
CA THR A 20 23.30 -1.17 1.67
C THR A 20 24.21 -0.16 0.98
N ILE A 21 24.75 0.80 1.73
CA ILE A 21 25.76 1.75 1.24
C ILE A 21 27.08 1.44 1.94
N ASP A 22 28.09 1.13 1.15
CA ASP A 22 29.42 0.77 1.65
C ASP A 22 30.31 2.01 1.83
N ASN A 23 31.11 2.01 2.89
CA ASN A 23 32.17 2.95 3.21
C ASN A 23 31.74 4.41 3.35
N ASP A 24 30.51 4.63 3.84
CA ASP A 24 30.01 5.95 4.15
C ASP A 24 29.32 5.96 5.52
N LEU A 25 29.75 6.90 6.38
CA LEU A 25 29.15 7.14 7.70
C LEU A 25 27.98 8.13 7.64
N ASN A 26 27.78 8.79 6.50
CA ASN A 26 26.67 9.71 6.25
C ASN A 26 25.88 9.26 4.99
N PRO A 27 25.42 7.99 4.96
CA PRO A 27 24.75 7.43 3.79
C PRO A 27 23.48 8.22 3.43
N VAL A 28 23.32 8.48 2.13
CA VAL A 28 22.11 9.12 1.57
C VAL A 28 21.42 8.12 0.65
N TRP A 29 20.31 7.55 1.12
CA TRP A 29 19.58 6.52 0.36
C TRP A 29 18.60 7.10 -0.67
N ASN A 30 17.91 8.20 -0.35
CA ASN A 30 16.80 8.75 -1.16
C ASN A 30 15.79 7.68 -1.62
N GLU A 31 15.47 6.77 -0.71
CA GLU A 31 14.46 5.73 -0.92
C GLU A 31 13.20 6.06 -0.13
N TYR A 32 12.05 5.66 -0.65
CA TYR A 32 10.76 5.76 0.04
C TYR A 32 10.11 4.39 0.13
N PHE A 33 9.24 4.26 1.13
CA PHE A 33 8.44 3.08 1.39
C PHE A 33 7.01 3.51 1.70
N GLU A 34 6.05 2.67 1.32
CA GLU A 34 4.63 2.86 1.61
C GLU A 34 4.18 1.80 2.63
N PHE A 35 3.44 2.26 3.64
CA PHE A 35 2.91 1.41 4.70
C PHE A 35 1.40 1.59 4.79
N ILE A 36 0.68 0.48 4.88
CA ILE A 36 -0.75 0.47 5.12
C ILE A 36 -0.99 0.54 6.64
N VAL A 37 -1.81 1.48 7.08
CA VAL A 37 -2.12 1.66 8.51
C VAL A 37 -3.63 1.52 8.70
N ASP A 38 -4.06 0.40 9.27
CA ASP A 38 -5.49 0.15 9.54
C ASP A 38 -5.96 0.86 10.83
N GLN A 39 -5.16 0.83 11.90
CA GLN A 39 -5.42 1.55 13.14
C GLN A 39 -4.14 2.27 13.58
N ALA A 40 -4.15 3.61 13.48
CA ALA A 40 -2.99 4.42 13.81
C ALA A 40 -2.69 4.44 15.32
N ASP A 41 -3.75 4.42 16.13
CA ASP A 41 -3.65 4.61 17.58
C ASP A 41 -2.77 3.53 18.21
N GLY A 42 -1.63 3.96 18.78
CA GLY A 42 -0.65 3.07 19.42
C GLY A 42 0.29 2.33 18.46
N GLN A 43 0.14 2.50 17.14
CA GLN A 43 1.04 1.95 16.13
C GLN A 43 2.23 2.88 15.91
N LYS A 44 3.42 2.29 15.69
CA LYS A 44 4.68 3.03 15.58
C LYS A 44 5.41 2.67 14.30
N LEU A 45 6.07 3.68 13.72
CA LEU A 45 7.13 3.47 12.74
C LEU A 45 8.43 3.24 13.50
N ARG A 46 9.04 2.08 13.31
CA ARG A 46 10.37 1.77 13.85
C ARG A 46 11.38 1.76 12.72
N ILE A 47 12.55 2.31 13.00
CA ILE A 47 13.66 2.39 12.07
C ILE A 47 14.89 1.89 12.82
N GLU A 48 15.55 0.88 12.26
CA GLU A 48 16.72 0.24 12.85
C GLU A 48 17.86 0.29 11.84
N LEU A 49 19.02 0.78 12.27
CA LEU A 49 20.20 0.90 11.43
C LEU A 49 21.15 -0.24 11.75
N PHE A 50 21.71 -0.85 10.70
CA PHE A 50 22.61 -1.97 10.83
C PHE A 50 23.89 -1.75 10.02
N ASP A 51 25.02 -2.16 10.59
CA ASP A 51 26.25 -2.43 9.83
C ASP A 51 26.14 -3.84 9.26
N TYR A 52 25.87 -3.91 7.96
CA TYR A 52 25.64 -5.14 7.23
C TYR A 52 26.96 -5.78 6.82
N ASP A 53 27.39 -6.81 7.54
CA ASP A 53 28.53 -7.61 7.14
C ASP A 53 28.06 -8.86 6.39
N LYS A 54 28.61 -9.11 5.19
CA LYS A 54 28.31 -10.33 4.42
C LYS A 54 28.75 -11.62 5.12
N THR A 55 29.59 -11.51 6.15
CA THR A 55 30.30 -12.64 6.78
C THR A 55 30.00 -12.84 8.25
N SER A 56 29.34 -11.88 8.91
CA SER A 56 29.02 -11.94 10.34
C SER A 56 27.58 -11.49 10.61
N SER A 57 27.14 -11.54 11.86
CA SER A 57 25.81 -11.04 12.24
C SER A 57 25.82 -9.51 12.15
N ASP A 58 24.81 -8.95 11.51
CA ASP A 58 24.59 -7.50 11.46
C ASP A 58 24.64 -6.87 12.86
N GLU A 59 25.42 -5.80 13.02
CA GLU A 59 25.51 -5.04 14.28
C GLU A 59 24.51 -3.86 14.25
N GLU A 60 23.68 -3.74 15.28
CA GLU A 60 22.75 -2.59 15.41
C GLU A 60 23.56 -1.32 15.69
N LEU A 61 23.46 -0.33 14.80
CA LEU A 61 24.14 0.96 14.90
C LEU A 61 23.31 2.01 15.65
N GLY A 62 22.00 1.81 15.74
CA GLY A 62 21.07 2.70 16.42
C GLY A 62 19.63 2.50 15.91
N ARG A 63 18.67 3.09 16.62
CA ARG A 63 17.25 2.97 16.29
C ARG A 63 16.48 4.26 16.51
N LEU A 64 15.34 4.38 15.86
CA LEU A 64 14.38 5.46 16.04
C LEU A 64 12.96 4.88 16.06
N THR A 65 12.12 5.40 16.95
CA THR A 65 10.70 5.05 17.00
C THR A 65 9.84 6.31 16.93
N ILE A 66 8.96 6.39 15.93
CA ILE A 66 8.04 7.51 15.72
C ILE A 66 6.61 7.01 15.91
N ASP A 67 5.84 7.71 16.75
CA ASP A 67 4.41 7.45 16.90
C ASP A 67 3.65 7.86 15.63
N LEU A 68 2.86 6.95 15.04
CA LEU A 68 2.11 7.26 13.83
C LEU A 68 1.00 8.28 14.08
N ASP A 69 0.54 8.44 15.31
CA ASP A 69 -0.40 9.52 15.65
C ASP A 69 0.22 10.90 15.46
N ASN A 70 1.52 11.04 15.71
CA ASN A 70 2.23 12.29 15.44
C ASN A 70 2.29 12.58 13.94
N VAL A 71 2.54 11.56 13.12
CA VAL A 71 2.56 11.70 11.65
C VAL A 71 1.17 12.04 11.13
N ARG A 72 0.14 11.32 11.60
CA ARG A 72 -1.28 11.56 11.27
C ARG A 72 -1.74 12.96 11.64
N THR A 73 -1.31 13.48 12.79
CA THR A 73 -1.68 14.81 13.29
C THR A 73 -0.92 15.92 12.55
N LYS A 74 0.40 15.77 12.38
CA LYS A 74 1.25 16.75 11.69
C LYS A 74 1.07 16.76 10.18
N LYS A 75 0.48 15.70 9.61
CA LYS A 75 0.24 15.44 8.17
C LYS A 75 1.50 15.20 7.37
N ASN A 76 2.53 16.02 7.59
CA ASN A 76 3.85 15.84 7.02
C ASN A 76 4.90 15.99 8.13
N LEU A 77 5.97 15.22 7.99
CA LEU A 77 7.15 15.22 8.82
C LEU A 77 8.34 15.38 7.90
N ASP A 78 9.26 16.28 8.25
CA ASP A 78 10.51 16.50 7.52
C ASP A 78 11.54 17.04 8.52
N SER A 79 12.35 16.16 9.10
CA SER A 79 13.25 16.52 10.20
C SER A 79 14.39 15.51 10.37
N TRP A 80 15.47 15.98 10.99
CA TRP A 80 16.51 15.14 11.58
C TRP A 80 16.07 14.66 12.96
N PHE A 81 16.33 13.39 13.24
CA PHE A 81 16.03 12.73 14.50
C PHE A 81 17.30 12.10 15.07
N PRO A 82 17.61 12.33 16.36
CA PRO A 82 18.68 11.60 17.01
C PRO A 82 18.31 10.13 17.14
N LEU A 83 19.30 9.26 16.94
CA LEU A 83 19.16 7.83 17.12
C LEU A 83 19.30 7.46 18.61
N ASP A 84 18.45 6.55 19.06
CA ASP A 84 18.59 5.87 20.32
C ASP A 84 19.58 4.71 20.20
N ALA A 85 20.06 4.22 21.35
CA ALA A 85 20.96 3.07 21.46
C ALA A 85 22.32 3.23 20.75
N CYS A 86 22.74 4.46 20.47
CA CYS A 86 24.07 4.78 19.94
C CYS A 86 24.72 5.95 20.72
N LYS A 87 26.03 6.17 20.52
CA LYS A 87 26.74 7.32 21.13
C LYS A 87 26.47 8.62 20.38
N HIS A 88 26.48 8.55 19.05
CA HIS A 88 26.28 9.65 18.13
C HIS A 88 25.64 9.11 16.86
N GLY A 89 24.67 9.85 16.30
CA GLY A 89 24.04 9.52 15.03
C GLY A 89 22.67 10.16 14.93
N ASP A 90 22.40 10.77 13.79
CA ASP A 90 21.11 11.35 13.45
C ASP A 90 20.62 10.76 12.12
N ILE A 91 19.31 10.65 11.95
CA ILE A 91 18.68 10.22 10.71
C ILE A 91 17.67 11.26 10.23
N HIS A 92 17.74 11.61 8.94
CA HIS A 92 16.77 12.49 8.32
C HIS A 92 15.58 11.67 7.80
N ILE A 93 14.37 12.02 8.23
CA ILE A 93 13.15 11.32 7.82
C ILE A 93 12.12 12.30 7.30
N GLN A 94 11.63 12.00 6.09
CA GLN A 94 10.44 12.60 5.51
C GLN A 94 9.29 11.58 5.52
N ALA A 95 8.13 11.96 6.04
CA ALA A 95 6.95 11.12 6.06
C ALA A 95 5.68 11.95 5.81
N ALA A 96 4.75 11.40 5.03
CA ALA A 96 3.45 12.01 4.76
C ALA A 96 2.33 11.04 5.10
N TRP A 97 1.28 11.55 5.75
CA TRP A 97 0.08 10.76 6.02
C TRP A 97 -0.89 10.85 4.85
N MET A 98 -1.15 9.71 4.21
CA MET A 98 -2.07 9.61 3.08
C MET A 98 -3.46 9.19 3.57
N ASN A 99 -4.48 9.96 3.19
CA ASN A 99 -5.87 9.63 3.37
C ASN A 99 -6.44 8.91 2.14
N LEU A 100 -7.55 8.23 2.34
CA LEU A 100 -8.24 7.46 1.32
C LEU A 100 -9.45 8.25 0.80
N SER A 101 -9.48 8.52 -0.51
CA SER A 101 -10.60 9.19 -1.16
C SER A 101 -11.39 8.24 -2.07
N SER A 102 -12.72 8.41 -2.10
CA SER A 102 -13.62 7.70 -3.02
C SER A 102 -13.92 8.49 -4.31
N SER A 103 -13.27 9.64 -4.53
CA SER A 103 -13.45 10.45 -5.73
C SER A 103 -12.46 10.04 -6.84
N PRO A 104 -12.93 9.70 -8.06
CA PRO A 104 -12.06 9.42 -9.20
C PRO A 104 -11.18 10.60 -9.61
N GLN A 105 -11.60 11.84 -9.35
CA GLN A 105 -10.85 13.05 -9.72
C GLN A 105 -9.51 13.14 -8.98
N ASP A 106 -9.45 12.59 -7.77
CA ASP A 106 -8.25 12.58 -6.94
C ASP A 106 -7.16 11.63 -7.48
N LEU A 107 -7.49 10.75 -8.44
CA LEU A 107 -6.53 9.87 -9.12
C LEU A 107 -5.71 10.61 -10.18
N THR A 108 -6.23 11.73 -10.71
CA THR A 108 -5.57 12.48 -11.79
C THR A 108 -4.52 13.47 -11.26
N TYR A 109 -4.63 13.86 -9.99
CA TYR A 109 -3.83 14.93 -9.38
C TYR A 109 -2.56 14.40 -8.70
N GLN A 110 -1.65 13.84 -9.49
CA GLN A 110 -0.51 13.04 -9.00
C GLN A 110 0.87 13.60 -9.36
N GLU A 111 1.03 14.91 -9.51
CA GLU A 111 2.36 15.55 -9.63
C GLU A 111 3.15 15.61 -8.29
N TYR A 112 2.97 14.64 -7.39
CA TYR A 112 3.77 14.52 -6.17
C TYR A 112 5.11 13.82 -6.40
N GLY A 113 5.22 13.00 -7.44
CA GLY A 113 6.31 12.04 -7.59
C GLY A 113 7.70 12.61 -7.90
N THR A 114 7.80 13.82 -8.48
CA THR A 114 9.09 14.35 -8.94
C THR A 114 9.77 15.30 -7.95
N SER A 115 9.00 16.00 -7.10
CA SER A 115 9.55 17.06 -6.24
C SER A 115 9.90 16.59 -4.83
N TRP A 116 9.17 15.64 -4.25
CA TRP A 116 9.35 15.27 -2.84
C TRP A 116 10.57 14.35 -2.60
N PHE A 117 10.84 13.39 -3.49
CA PHE A 117 11.79 12.30 -3.18
C PHE A 117 13.07 12.26 -4.02
N ASN A 118 13.23 13.12 -5.04
CA ASN A 118 14.32 13.00 -6.04
C ASN A 118 14.54 11.55 -6.49
N THR A 119 13.45 10.77 -6.58
CA THR A 119 13.50 9.32 -6.78
C THR A 119 12.91 8.96 -8.13
N ASN A 120 13.55 8.01 -8.81
CA ASN A 120 13.07 7.52 -10.10
C ASN A 120 11.93 6.48 -9.95
N LYS A 121 11.55 6.13 -8.72
CA LYS A 121 10.51 5.14 -8.44
C LYS A 121 9.11 5.82 -8.48
N PRO A 122 8.16 5.34 -9.31
CA PRO A 122 6.83 5.91 -9.35
C PRO A 122 6.02 5.58 -8.09
N MET A 123 5.35 6.56 -7.49
CA MET A 123 4.47 6.31 -6.34
C MET A 123 3.15 5.66 -6.76
N HIS A 124 2.47 5.00 -5.82
CA HIS A 124 1.13 4.47 -6.07
C HIS A 124 0.08 5.56 -5.91
N SER A 125 -0.91 5.52 -6.79
CA SER A 125 -1.99 6.50 -6.85
C SER A 125 -3.19 6.13 -6.02
N ALA A 126 -3.37 4.83 -5.79
CA ALA A 126 -4.52 4.29 -5.12
C ALA A 126 -4.17 3.04 -4.32
N LEU A 127 -5.09 2.71 -3.41
CA LEU A 127 -5.16 1.44 -2.71
C LEU A 127 -6.40 0.68 -3.20
N LEU A 128 -6.19 -0.50 -3.78
CA LEU A 128 -7.23 -1.46 -4.09
C LEU A 128 -7.45 -2.38 -2.88
N MET A 129 -8.69 -2.46 -2.43
CA MET A 129 -9.11 -3.29 -1.30
C MET A 129 -10.13 -4.31 -1.79
N ILE A 130 -9.89 -5.58 -1.49
CA ILE A 130 -10.73 -6.68 -1.95
C ILE A 130 -11.19 -7.47 -0.73
N PHE A 131 -12.49 -7.73 -0.67
CA PHE A 131 -13.15 -8.53 0.35
C PHE A 131 -13.89 -9.66 -0.38
N ILE A 132 -13.68 -10.90 0.05
CA ILE A 132 -14.21 -12.10 -0.61
C ILE A 132 -14.92 -12.92 0.45
N ASP A 133 -16.22 -13.22 0.26
CA ASP A 133 -17.07 -13.80 1.31
C ASP A 133 -17.36 -15.31 1.16
N SER A 134 -16.86 -15.98 0.12
CA SER A 134 -17.32 -17.34 -0.18
C SER A 134 -16.26 -18.32 -0.67
N VAL A 135 -14.98 -17.93 -0.69
CA VAL A 135 -13.90 -18.78 -1.22
C VAL A 135 -12.65 -18.64 -0.33
N SER A 136 -12.13 -19.77 0.13
CA SER A 136 -10.84 -19.87 0.83
C SER A 136 -9.72 -20.26 -0.14
N ASP A 137 -8.49 -19.86 0.19
CA ASP A 137 -7.27 -20.20 -0.57
C ASP A 137 -7.33 -19.86 -2.06
N LEU A 138 -7.97 -18.74 -2.39
CA LEU A 138 -8.04 -18.20 -3.75
C LEU A 138 -6.84 -17.28 -4.01
N PRO A 139 -5.95 -17.64 -4.94
CA PRO A 139 -4.97 -16.70 -5.50
C PRO A 139 -5.64 -15.49 -6.15
N VAL A 140 -5.16 -14.30 -5.78
CA VAL A 140 -5.58 -13.02 -6.31
C VAL A 140 -4.35 -12.24 -6.74
N SER A 141 -4.29 -11.81 -7.99
CA SER A 141 -3.13 -11.10 -8.54
C SER A 141 -3.48 -9.80 -9.25
N LEU A 142 -2.57 -8.83 -9.12
CA LEU A 142 -2.59 -7.54 -9.81
C LEU A 142 -1.23 -7.36 -10.50
N GLY A 143 -1.18 -7.63 -11.80
CA GLY A 143 0.07 -7.59 -12.56
C GLY A 143 1.09 -8.64 -12.06
N ARG A 144 2.17 -8.20 -11.40
CA ARG A 144 3.21 -9.08 -10.85
C ARG A 144 2.99 -9.42 -9.37
N ASP A 145 2.16 -8.64 -8.68
CA ASP A 145 1.88 -8.83 -7.27
C ASP A 145 0.77 -9.87 -7.12
N SER A 146 0.98 -10.84 -6.24
CA SER A 146 0.00 -11.91 -5.97
C SER A 146 -0.12 -12.14 -4.48
N GLN A 147 -1.34 -12.30 -4.00
CA GLN A 147 -1.67 -12.63 -2.62
C GLN A 147 -2.70 -13.75 -2.61
N GLN A 148 -2.71 -14.54 -1.55
CA GLN A 148 -3.69 -15.61 -1.35
C GLN A 148 -4.65 -15.22 -0.22
N THR A 149 -5.94 -15.53 -0.39
CA THR A 149 -6.88 -15.39 0.72
C THR A 149 -6.52 -16.34 1.85
N PRO A 150 -6.62 -15.95 3.12
CA PRO A 150 -6.34 -16.83 4.23
C PRO A 150 -7.35 -18.01 4.31
N THR A 151 -6.84 -19.19 4.65
CA THR A 151 -7.65 -20.43 4.79
C THR A 151 -8.25 -20.52 6.19
N LYS A 152 -9.58 -20.63 6.31
CA LYS A 152 -10.28 -20.91 7.58
C LYS A 152 -10.67 -22.39 7.65
N ILE A 153 -10.05 -23.14 8.56
CA ILE A 153 -10.30 -24.57 8.76
C ILE A 153 -11.51 -24.75 9.70
N ARG A 154 -12.48 -25.60 9.32
CA ARG A 154 -13.64 -26.05 10.14
C ARG A 154 -14.66 -24.96 10.51
N THR A 155 -15.22 -24.26 9.54
CA THR A 155 -16.43 -23.44 9.77
C THR A 155 -17.48 -23.68 8.68
N VAL A 156 -18.74 -23.80 9.07
CA VAL A 156 -19.90 -23.95 8.18
C VAL A 156 -20.47 -22.61 7.71
N ASN A 157 -19.94 -21.51 8.24
CA ASN A 157 -20.23 -20.14 7.82
C ASN A 157 -18.96 -19.30 8.00
N PRO A 158 -17.95 -19.45 7.13
CA PRO A 158 -16.79 -18.58 7.16
C PRO A 158 -17.24 -17.16 6.82
N LEU A 159 -17.47 -16.31 7.84
CA LEU A 159 -17.49 -14.87 7.63
C LEU A 159 -16.07 -14.49 7.16
N PHE A 160 -15.86 -14.37 5.86
CA PHE A 160 -14.56 -14.01 5.32
C PHE A 160 -14.48 -12.48 5.26
N GLN A 161 -14.13 -11.88 6.39
CA GLN A 161 -13.58 -10.52 6.41
C GLN A 161 -12.12 -10.53 5.93
N SER A 162 -11.81 -11.34 4.91
CA SER A 162 -10.47 -11.45 4.33
C SER A 162 -10.25 -10.24 3.44
N LYS A 163 -9.51 -9.26 3.96
CA LYS A 163 -9.13 -8.02 3.26
C LYS A 163 -7.79 -8.22 2.58
N ILE A 164 -7.77 -8.19 1.25
CA ILE A 164 -6.54 -8.17 0.44
C ILE A 164 -6.32 -6.75 -0.05
N LEU A 165 -5.06 -6.31 -0.03
CA LEU A 165 -4.70 -4.93 -0.34
C LEU A 165 -3.59 -4.87 -1.37
N PHE A 166 -3.80 -4.11 -2.44
CA PHE A 166 -2.79 -3.82 -3.44
C PHE A 166 -2.62 -2.32 -3.62
N PHE A 167 -1.38 -1.85 -3.60
CA PHE A 167 -1.08 -0.51 -4.08
C PHE A 167 -1.15 -0.47 -5.61
N VAL A 168 -1.75 0.57 -6.16
CA VAL A 168 -2.08 0.69 -7.60
C VAL A 168 -1.59 2.03 -8.12
N ARG A 169 -0.93 2.06 -9.29
CA ARG A 169 -0.43 3.29 -9.92
C ARG A 169 -1.37 3.86 -10.97
N HIS A 170 -1.81 3.01 -11.89
CA HIS A 170 -2.63 3.39 -13.04
C HIS A 170 -3.83 2.45 -13.10
N PRO A 171 -4.83 2.63 -12.22
CA PRO A 171 -5.96 1.70 -12.13
C PRO A 171 -6.71 1.55 -13.47
N GLU A 172 -6.78 2.60 -14.29
CA GLU A 172 -7.44 2.60 -15.59
C GLU A 172 -6.91 1.55 -16.58
N GLY A 173 -5.64 1.16 -16.46
CA GLY A 173 -4.95 0.23 -17.36
C GLY A 173 -4.64 -1.13 -16.75
N GLN A 174 -5.10 -1.40 -15.52
CA GLN A 174 -4.79 -2.65 -14.81
C GLN A 174 -6.01 -3.55 -14.66
N GLU A 175 -5.73 -4.84 -14.52
CA GLU A 175 -6.72 -5.89 -14.36
C GLU A 175 -6.41 -6.71 -13.11
N LEU A 176 -7.46 -6.96 -12.32
CA LEU A 176 -7.41 -7.84 -11.16
C LEU A 176 -7.79 -9.24 -11.59
N LYS A 177 -6.94 -10.22 -11.31
CA LYS A 177 -7.17 -11.62 -11.67
C LYS A 177 -7.42 -12.46 -10.42
N PHE A 178 -8.48 -13.25 -10.46
CA PHE A 178 -8.78 -14.29 -9.47
C PHE A 178 -8.60 -15.66 -10.11
N GLU A 179 -7.89 -16.56 -9.45
CA GLU A 179 -7.63 -17.91 -9.95
C GLU A 179 -7.97 -18.93 -8.87
N ALA A 180 -8.96 -19.79 -9.13
CA ALA A 180 -9.22 -20.95 -8.31
C ALA A 180 -8.28 -22.07 -8.74
N ILE A 181 -7.48 -22.57 -7.80
CA ILE A 181 -6.52 -23.64 -8.05
C ILE A 181 -6.94 -24.85 -7.23
N ASP A 182 -7.01 -26.02 -7.87
CA ASP A 182 -7.22 -27.28 -7.18
C ASP A 182 -5.99 -27.63 -6.34
N ASP A 183 -6.18 -27.84 -5.04
CA ASP A 183 -5.06 -28.03 -4.10
C ASP A 183 -4.28 -29.33 -4.38
N THR A 184 -4.93 -30.36 -4.91
CA THR A 184 -4.31 -31.66 -5.18
C THR A 184 -3.48 -31.64 -6.46
N THR A 185 -4.06 -31.13 -7.54
CA THR A 185 -3.47 -31.19 -8.90
C THR A 185 -2.69 -29.92 -9.26
N LYS A 186 -2.82 -28.86 -8.46
CA LYS A 186 -2.28 -27.51 -8.71
C LYS A 186 -2.72 -26.92 -10.05
N ARG A 187 -3.80 -27.43 -10.65
CA ARG A 187 -4.38 -26.90 -11.88
C ARG A 187 -5.35 -25.78 -11.56
N CYS A 188 -5.38 -24.75 -12.41
CA CYS A 188 -6.49 -23.81 -12.41
C CYS A 188 -7.79 -24.58 -12.70
N ILE A 189 -8.87 -24.24 -12.00
CA ILE A 189 -10.23 -24.76 -12.17
C ILE A 189 -11.27 -23.66 -12.39
N GLY A 190 -10.85 -22.40 -12.43
CA GLY A 190 -11.71 -21.25 -12.71
C GLY A 190 -10.95 -19.94 -12.62
N GLU A 191 -11.13 -19.06 -13.60
CA GLU A 191 -10.58 -17.70 -13.53
C GLU A 191 -11.64 -16.62 -13.69
N LEU A 192 -11.33 -15.44 -13.15
CA LEU A 192 -12.02 -14.19 -13.41
C LEU A 192 -10.98 -13.08 -13.59
N ILE A 193 -11.12 -12.33 -14.68
CA ILE A 193 -10.36 -11.10 -14.92
C ILE A 193 -11.33 -9.92 -14.78
N LEU A 194 -11.05 -9.03 -13.84
CA LEU A 194 -11.82 -7.81 -13.57
C LEU A 194 -10.97 -6.58 -13.91
N PRO A 195 -11.22 -5.91 -15.05
CA PRO A 195 -10.54 -4.66 -15.36
C PRO A 195 -10.87 -3.59 -14.32
N LEU A 196 -9.87 -2.98 -13.69
CA LEU A 196 -10.09 -2.03 -12.60
C LEU A 196 -10.88 -0.78 -13.04
N LYS A 197 -10.86 -0.45 -14.33
CA LYS A 197 -11.72 0.60 -14.93
C LYS A 197 -13.21 0.38 -14.70
N THR A 198 -13.67 -0.86 -14.48
CA THR A 198 -15.08 -1.13 -14.16
C THR A 198 -15.41 -0.62 -12.77
N ILE A 199 -14.55 -0.90 -11.79
CA ILE A 199 -14.68 -0.42 -10.40
C ILE A 199 -14.61 1.11 -10.35
N LEU A 200 -13.73 1.74 -11.15
CA LEU A 200 -13.61 3.20 -11.22
C LEU A 200 -14.89 3.92 -11.68
N ARG A 201 -15.76 3.24 -12.44
CA ARG A 201 -17.03 3.79 -12.95
C ARG A 201 -18.18 3.64 -11.97
N GLU A 202 -18.03 2.79 -10.97
CA GLU A 202 -19.05 2.60 -9.95
C GLU A 202 -19.09 3.78 -8.97
N PRO A 203 -20.25 4.09 -8.38
CA PRO A 203 -20.36 5.06 -7.30
C PRO A 203 -19.35 4.76 -6.19
N ASN A 204 -18.68 5.81 -5.68
CA ASN A 204 -17.63 5.70 -4.66
C ASN A 204 -16.44 4.79 -5.04
N MET A 205 -16.23 4.51 -6.34
CA MET A 205 -15.23 3.57 -6.83
C MET A 205 -15.33 2.21 -6.12
N GLU A 206 -16.54 1.68 -6.01
CA GLU A 206 -16.85 0.49 -5.22
C GLU A 206 -17.78 -0.47 -5.96
N PHE A 207 -17.26 -1.68 -6.19
CA PHE A 207 -17.99 -2.83 -6.69
C PHE A 207 -18.47 -3.64 -5.48
N PHE A 208 -19.68 -3.37 -4.99
CA PHE A 208 -20.18 -3.87 -3.70
C PHE A 208 -20.96 -5.19 -3.82
N GLU A 209 -20.55 -6.21 -3.06
CA GLU A 209 -21.21 -7.53 -2.93
C GLU A 209 -21.69 -8.14 -4.25
N GLN A 210 -20.81 -8.11 -5.25
CA GLN A 210 -21.13 -8.60 -6.58
C GLN A 210 -20.83 -10.09 -6.68
N THR A 211 -21.83 -10.85 -7.17
CA THR A 211 -21.68 -12.27 -7.48
C THR A 211 -21.06 -12.41 -8.86
N VAL A 212 -19.82 -12.89 -8.91
CA VAL A 212 -19.03 -13.03 -10.14
C VAL A 212 -18.73 -14.50 -10.42
N PRO A 213 -18.78 -14.95 -11.69
CA PRO A 213 -18.46 -16.31 -12.05
C PRO A 213 -16.94 -16.50 -12.22
N LEU A 214 -16.43 -17.58 -11.65
CA LEU A 214 -15.15 -18.20 -11.99
C LEU A 214 -15.41 -19.24 -13.07
N THR A 215 -14.83 -19.04 -14.24
CA THR A 215 -15.09 -19.89 -15.42
C THR A 215 -13.85 -20.66 -15.83
N GLN A 216 -14.01 -21.96 -16.09
CA GLN A 216 -13.03 -22.74 -16.85
C GLN A 216 -13.72 -23.90 -17.57
N GLY A 217 -13.75 -23.83 -18.91
CA GLY A 217 -14.49 -24.79 -19.72
C GLY A 217 -15.99 -24.75 -19.43
N VAL A 218 -16.57 -25.90 -19.09
CA VAL A 218 -18.02 -26.05 -18.78
C VAL A 218 -18.36 -25.88 -17.30
N HIS A 219 -17.35 -25.77 -16.44
CA HIS A 219 -17.56 -25.61 -15.00
C HIS A 219 -17.61 -24.12 -14.65
N GLN A 220 -18.67 -23.73 -13.95
CA GLN A 220 -18.87 -22.38 -13.46
C GLN A 220 -19.11 -22.44 -11.95
N SER A 221 -18.25 -21.76 -11.20
CA SER A 221 -18.41 -21.54 -9.77
C SER A 221 -18.66 -20.05 -9.57
N SER A 222 -19.44 -19.64 -8.56
CA SER A 222 -19.64 -18.22 -8.26
C SER A 222 -18.96 -17.82 -6.97
N MET A 223 -18.46 -16.59 -6.90
CA MET A 223 -17.95 -15.98 -5.68
C MET A 223 -18.56 -14.61 -5.47
N VAL A 224 -18.70 -14.20 -4.20
CA VAL A 224 -19.15 -12.85 -3.85
C VAL A 224 -17.94 -12.00 -3.51
N VAL A 225 -17.82 -10.86 -4.19
CA VAL A 225 -16.69 -9.92 -4.05
C VAL A 225 -17.18 -8.53 -3.75
N THR A 226 -16.53 -7.87 -2.79
CA THR A 226 -16.51 -6.42 -2.70
C THR A 226 -15.12 -5.92 -3.07
N ALA A 227 -15.01 -5.05 -4.07
CA ALA A 227 -13.76 -4.41 -4.46
C ALA A 227 -13.88 -2.88 -4.40
N ARG A 228 -12.91 -2.23 -3.76
CA ARG A 228 -12.88 -0.77 -3.56
C ARG A 228 -11.55 -0.21 -4.06
N ILE A 229 -11.60 0.83 -4.87
CA ILE A 229 -10.43 1.64 -5.18
C ILE A 229 -10.52 2.92 -4.36
N ARG A 230 -9.42 3.31 -3.70
CA ARG A 230 -9.32 4.57 -2.97
C ARG A 230 -8.09 5.34 -3.41
N ALA A 231 -8.27 6.57 -3.89
CA ALA A 231 -7.16 7.44 -4.25
C ALA A 231 -6.39 7.83 -2.97
N LEU A 232 -5.06 7.86 -3.07
CA LEU A 232 -4.18 8.32 -1.99
C LEU A 232 -4.06 9.85 -2.06
N VAL A 233 -4.57 10.54 -1.05
CA VAL A 233 -4.59 12.01 -1.01
C VAL A 233 -4.01 12.57 0.28
N THR A 234 -3.37 13.73 0.18
CA THR A 234 -3.02 14.54 1.34
C THR A 234 -4.14 15.54 1.65
N ASP A 235 -4.20 16.06 2.88
CA ASP A 235 -5.21 17.07 3.24
C ASP A 235 -5.03 18.41 2.50
N GLN A 236 -3.84 18.67 1.93
CA GLN A 236 -3.63 19.85 1.08
C GLN A 236 -4.38 19.73 -0.25
N GLN A 237 -4.45 18.53 -0.85
CA GLN A 237 -5.21 18.29 -2.07
C GLN A 237 -6.72 18.43 -1.84
N LYS A 238 -7.25 17.94 -0.70
CA LYS A 238 -8.67 18.12 -0.35
C LYS A 238 -9.09 19.59 -0.28
N LYS A 239 -8.22 20.47 0.23
CA LYS A 239 -8.53 21.92 0.26
C LYS A 239 -8.54 22.52 -1.14
N ASN A 240 -7.63 22.09 -2.01
CA ASN A 240 -7.55 22.56 -3.39
C ASN A 240 -8.76 22.09 -4.22
N SER A 241 -9.20 20.82 -4.09
CA SER A 241 -10.38 20.31 -4.78
C SER A 241 -11.68 21.00 -4.35
N ILE A 242 -11.86 21.23 -3.04
CA ILE A 242 -13.00 22.01 -2.53
C ILE A 242 -12.97 23.47 -3.04
N SER A 243 -11.78 24.06 -3.17
CA SER A 243 -11.64 25.42 -3.69
C SER A 243 -11.88 25.54 -5.20
N SER A 244 -11.62 24.48 -5.99
CA SER A 244 -11.93 24.44 -7.42
C SER A 244 -13.42 24.23 -7.68
N ASP A 245 -14.09 23.39 -6.89
CA ASP A 245 -15.53 23.16 -7.01
C ASP A 245 -16.33 24.44 -6.70
N ASN A 246 -15.92 25.19 -5.68
CA ASN A 246 -16.53 26.50 -5.35
C ASN A 246 -16.27 27.58 -6.41
N LYS A 247 -15.25 27.43 -7.28
CA LYS A 247 -15.02 28.35 -8.39
C LYS A 247 -15.87 27.99 -9.62
N GLN A 248 -16.18 26.72 -9.84
CA GLN A 248 -17.07 26.31 -10.94
C GLN A 248 -18.54 26.69 -10.69
N SER A 249 -18.99 26.76 -9.44
CA SER A 249 -20.35 27.19 -9.10
C SER A 249 -20.61 28.70 -9.25
N ILE A 250 -19.59 29.52 -9.51
CA ILE A 250 -19.72 30.99 -9.62
C ILE A 250 -19.87 31.46 -11.09
N TYR A 251 -19.53 30.63 -12.08
CA TYR A 251 -19.57 30.99 -13.51
C TYR A 251 -20.67 30.29 -14.33
N GLY A 252 -21.67 29.72 -13.67
CA GLY A 252 -22.77 29.02 -14.34
C GLY A 252 -24.13 29.56 -13.93
N ASN A 253 -24.43 30.80 -14.33
CA ASN A 253 -25.78 31.33 -14.57
C ASN A 253 -25.64 32.77 -15.08
N ASP A 254 -25.54 32.92 -16.40
CA ASP A 254 -25.98 34.10 -17.16
C ASP A 254 -26.40 33.63 -18.57
#